data_AF-A0A8K0X349-F1
#
_entry.id   AF-A0A8K0X349-F1
#
_cell.length_a   1.000
_cell.length_b   1.000
_cell.length_c   1.000
_cell.angle_alpha   90.00
_cell.angle_beta   90.00
_cell.angle_gamma   90.00
#
_symmetry.space_group_name_H-M   'P 1'
#
loop_
_entity.id
_entity.type
_entity.pdbx_description
1 polymer ?
#
loop_
_entity_poly.entity_id
_entity_poly.type
_entity_poly.pdbx_seq_one_letter_code
_entity_poly.pdbx_strand_id
1 'polypeptide(L)'
;MMLTLRHKLHLGSWRVFASLSSRSSRGVPTTAIPSTLAICYLSSSPSRGLLEFCVSLGRRLAITSTATEHQNHGTSHTLIDMSLHYLFGGESPWDLKAWTDSDDRVRGGKSQSYLTASPEGARFHGNLDITALGGAGFASQRTVGILNLNVSEYDGLVLAVAEADADKRFTLTLKDEVLPKRDDGRDQSSISWEYDFTATPGRDVVIRWSDLKPTYRGRPKPDAKPLDTAGIKRVSFMMRSFFGDQQGDFSLVIRHVAAFSGRPATSTTAGSIRKESNDVARPAKARSQWRSLFCGLF
;
A
#
# COMPACT_ATOMS: atom_id res chain seq x y z
N MET A 1 -24.06 71.06 6.71
CA MET A 1 -25.17 70.81 5.75
C MET A 1 -25.06 69.35 5.32
N MET A 2 -26.11 68.52 5.41
CA MET A 2 -27.37 68.53 4.62
C MET A 2 -27.13 68.31 3.12
N LEU A 3 -27.78 67.37 2.42
CA LEU A 3 -28.78 66.37 2.84
C LEU A 3 -28.71 65.09 1.94
N THR A 4 -29.37 64.01 2.35
CA THR A 4 -29.45 62.70 1.67
C THR A 4 -30.46 62.62 0.53
N LEU A 5 -30.28 61.67 -0.39
CA LEU A 5 -31.37 60.79 -0.85
C LEU A 5 -30.86 59.37 -1.18
N ARG A 6 -31.78 58.40 -1.31
CA ARG A 6 -31.53 56.97 -1.64
C ARG A 6 -32.30 56.59 -2.91
N HIS A 7 -31.92 55.50 -3.58
CA HIS A 7 -32.85 54.37 -3.75
C HIS A 7 -32.18 53.03 -4.13
N LYS A 8 -32.95 51.94 -4.05
CA LYS A 8 -32.55 50.55 -4.38
C LYS A 8 -32.90 50.19 -5.82
N LEU A 9 -32.23 49.17 -6.38
CA LEU A 9 -32.73 48.34 -7.47
C LEU A 9 -32.88 46.87 -7.02
N HIS A 10 -33.54 46.05 -7.85
CA HIS A 10 -34.41 44.96 -7.37
C HIS A 10 -33.97 43.55 -7.83
N LEU A 11 -34.35 42.52 -7.07
CA LEU A 11 -34.36 41.13 -7.55
C LEU A 11 -35.48 40.93 -8.59
N GLY A 12 -35.24 40.06 -9.57
CA GLY A 12 -36.25 39.52 -10.49
C GLY A 12 -36.12 38.00 -10.61
N SER A 13 -37.25 37.30 -10.69
CA SER A 13 -37.34 35.83 -10.75
C SER A 13 -38.09 35.39 -11.99
N TRP A 14 -37.71 34.25 -12.57
CA TRP A 14 -38.47 33.61 -13.66
C TRP A 14 -38.58 32.10 -13.45
N ARG A 15 -39.82 31.62 -13.34
CA ARG A 15 -40.23 30.24 -13.70
C ARG A 15 -40.94 30.32 -15.04
N VAL A 16 -40.77 29.31 -15.88
CA VAL A 16 -41.61 29.10 -17.08
C VAL A 16 -42.03 27.64 -17.15
N PHE A 17 -43.33 27.41 -17.31
CA PHE A 17 -43.92 26.14 -17.72
C PHE A 17 -44.01 26.09 -19.26
N ALA A 18 -43.92 24.90 -19.85
CA ALA A 18 -44.33 24.65 -21.24
C ALA A 18 -45.13 23.33 -21.31
N SER A 19 -46.10 23.26 -22.21
CA SER A 19 -47.05 22.15 -22.33
C SER A 19 -47.20 21.67 -23.79
N LEU A 20 -47.95 20.60 -24.00
CA LEU A 20 -47.97 19.73 -25.18
C LEU A 20 -48.61 20.31 -26.46
N SER A 21 -48.33 19.60 -27.57
CA SER A 21 -49.22 19.33 -28.73
C SER A 21 -49.27 20.37 -29.87
N SER A 22 -49.65 20.03 -31.12
CA SER A 22 -49.56 18.77 -31.91
C SER A 22 -50.00 19.01 -33.38
N ARG A 23 -49.67 18.06 -34.30
CA ARG A 23 -50.23 17.74 -35.67
C ARG A 23 -49.16 17.68 -36.78
N SER A 24 -49.33 16.97 -37.91
CA SER A 24 -50.11 15.74 -38.22
C SER A 24 -49.84 15.23 -39.66
N SER A 25 -50.04 13.93 -39.91
CA SER A 25 -50.14 13.24 -41.23
C SER A 25 -48.81 13.07 -42.00
N ARG A 26 -48.50 11.95 -42.69
CA ARG A 26 -49.24 10.70 -43.06
C ARG A 26 -48.25 9.50 -43.06
N GLY A 27 -48.62 8.23 -42.83
CA GLY A 27 -49.85 7.66 -42.24
C GLY A 27 -50.38 6.38 -42.90
N VAL A 28 -50.49 5.28 -42.12
CA VAL A 28 -51.38 4.09 -42.30
C VAL A 28 -50.97 3.04 -43.36
N PRO A 29 -51.19 1.71 -43.15
CA PRO A 29 -51.34 0.88 -41.92
C PRO A 29 -50.07 0.00 -41.73
N THR A 30 -49.93 -1.12 -40.99
CA THR A 30 -50.66 -1.96 -39.98
C THR A 30 -49.54 -2.56 -39.05
N THR A 31 -49.63 -3.51 -38.10
CA THR A 31 -50.61 -4.48 -37.53
C THR A 31 -50.39 -4.58 -36.00
N ALA A 32 -51.25 -5.29 -35.26
CA ALA A 32 -51.06 -5.61 -33.82
C ALA A 32 -50.51 -7.06 -33.64
N ILE A 33 -50.01 -7.55 -32.49
CA ILE A 33 -50.54 -7.57 -31.09
C ILE A 33 -49.35 -7.65 -30.08
N PRO A 34 -49.48 -7.21 -28.80
CA PRO A 34 -48.34 -6.87 -27.94
C PRO A 34 -47.83 -8.01 -27.02
N SER A 35 -46.78 -7.72 -26.25
CA SER A 35 -46.31 -8.54 -25.11
C SER A 35 -46.04 -7.65 -23.89
N THR A 36 -46.55 -8.06 -22.73
CA THR A 36 -46.49 -7.29 -21.47
C THR A 36 -45.22 -7.60 -20.69
N LEU A 37 -44.48 -6.57 -20.25
CA LEU A 37 -43.40 -6.74 -19.26
C LEU A 37 -43.94 -6.43 -17.85
N ALA A 38 -43.79 -7.37 -16.92
CA ALA A 38 -44.20 -7.19 -15.53
C ALA A 38 -43.06 -6.55 -14.71
N ILE A 39 -43.40 -5.56 -13.89
CA ILE A 39 -42.48 -4.96 -12.90
C ILE A 39 -42.84 -5.52 -11.53
N CYS A 40 -41.92 -6.28 -10.92
CA CYS A 40 -42.09 -6.82 -9.57
C CYS A 40 -41.22 -6.04 -8.56
N TYR A 41 -41.84 -5.13 -7.80
CA TYR A 41 -41.31 -4.67 -6.52
C TYR A 41 -41.74 -5.66 -5.43
N LEU A 42 -40.80 -6.08 -4.57
CA LEU A 42 -41.11 -6.55 -3.23
C LEU A 42 -39.98 -6.16 -2.27
N SER A 43 -40.37 -5.70 -1.08
CA SER A 43 -39.51 -5.28 0.01
C SER A 43 -39.86 -6.02 1.30
N SER A 44 -39.19 -5.67 2.40
CA SER A 44 -39.45 -6.10 3.79
C SER A 44 -39.29 -7.59 4.13
N SER A 45 -38.20 -7.86 4.86
CA SER A 45 -38.14 -8.83 5.96
C SER A 45 -39.18 -8.47 7.07
N PRO A 46 -39.54 -9.32 8.06
CA PRO A 46 -38.56 -9.99 8.93
C PRO A 46 -38.92 -11.34 9.60
N SER A 47 -37.91 -12.24 9.62
CA SER A 47 -37.48 -13.05 10.78
C SER A 47 -38.34 -14.18 11.40
N ARG A 48 -37.62 -15.16 12.01
CA ARG A 48 -38.03 -16.21 12.97
C ARG A 48 -38.90 -17.36 12.43
N GLY A 49 -38.38 -18.59 12.57
CA GLY A 49 -39.10 -19.86 12.34
C GLY A 49 -38.19 -21.06 12.60
N LEU A 50 -38.68 -22.04 13.35
CA LEU A 50 -37.98 -23.18 13.97
C LEU A 50 -37.07 -24.03 13.04
N LEU A 51 -36.10 -24.73 13.64
CA LEU A 51 -35.66 -26.03 13.13
C LEU A 51 -36.75 -27.07 13.40
N GLU A 52 -37.10 -27.88 12.40
CA GLU A 52 -37.76 -29.17 12.62
C GLU A 52 -36.96 -30.32 11.98
N PHE A 53 -36.97 -31.47 12.65
CA PHE A 53 -36.17 -32.63 12.30
C PHE A 53 -37.08 -33.71 11.70
N CYS A 54 -37.19 -33.77 10.38
CA CYS A 54 -37.95 -34.82 9.68
C CYS A 54 -37.03 -35.94 9.18
N VAL A 55 -36.92 -37.02 9.97
CA VAL A 55 -36.37 -38.29 9.48
C VAL A 55 -37.47 -39.03 8.71
N SER A 56 -37.21 -39.36 7.44
CA SER A 56 -38.06 -40.30 6.68
C SER A 56 -37.22 -41.12 5.70
N LEU A 57 -37.76 -42.26 5.27
CA LEU A 57 -36.99 -43.36 4.69
C LEU A 57 -36.67 -43.18 3.20
N GLY A 58 -35.40 -43.43 2.87
CA GLY A 58 -35.07 -44.54 1.96
C GLY A 58 -35.33 -44.36 0.46
N ARG A 59 -34.28 -43.95 -0.26
CA ARG A 59 -33.92 -44.51 -1.58
C ARG A 59 -32.42 -44.39 -1.80
N ARG A 60 -31.72 -45.52 -1.98
CA ARG A 60 -30.33 -45.52 -2.46
C ARG A 60 -30.33 -45.27 -3.96
N LEU A 61 -29.96 -44.06 -4.39
CA LEU A 61 -29.39 -43.86 -5.72
C LEU A 61 -27.87 -43.78 -5.57
N ALA A 62 -27.15 -44.73 -6.16
CA ALA A 62 -25.71 -44.63 -6.32
C ALA A 62 -25.43 -43.75 -7.55
N ILE A 63 -25.20 -42.46 -7.31
CA ILE A 63 -24.71 -41.55 -8.37
C ILE A 63 -23.19 -41.64 -8.38
N THR A 64 -22.66 -42.50 -9.26
CA THR A 64 -21.21 -42.57 -9.52
C THR A 64 -20.78 -41.33 -10.29
N SER A 65 -20.55 -40.23 -9.57
CA SER A 65 -19.96 -39.02 -10.15
C SER A 65 -18.49 -39.31 -10.48
N THR A 66 -18.18 -39.46 -11.76
CA THR A 66 -16.80 -39.58 -12.25
C THR A 66 -16.10 -38.24 -12.04
N ALA A 67 -15.21 -38.17 -11.05
CA ALA A 67 -14.36 -37.00 -10.83
C ALA A 67 -13.48 -36.79 -12.07
N THR A 68 -13.85 -35.83 -12.91
CA THR A 68 -13.08 -35.49 -14.10
C THR A 68 -11.86 -34.71 -13.63
N GLU A 69 -10.69 -35.36 -13.64
CA GLU A 69 -9.44 -34.79 -13.19
C GLU A 69 -8.99 -33.65 -14.13
N HIS A 70 -9.50 -32.44 -13.88
CA HIS A 70 -9.02 -31.23 -14.52
C HIS A 70 -7.58 -30.99 -14.08
N GLN A 71 -6.64 -31.39 -14.92
CA GLN A 71 -5.22 -31.10 -14.73
C GLN A 71 -5.01 -29.59 -14.65
N ASN A 72 -4.69 -29.10 -13.44
CA ASN A 72 -4.34 -27.70 -13.23
C ASN A 72 -3.08 -27.38 -14.03
N HIS A 73 -3.24 -26.61 -15.12
CA HIS A 73 -2.15 -26.10 -15.92
C HIS A 73 -1.41 -24.99 -15.16
N GLY A 74 -0.51 -25.40 -14.26
CA GLY A 74 0.18 -24.55 -13.29
C GLY A 74 1.00 -23.44 -13.97
N THR A 75 0.42 -22.24 -14.03
CA THR A 75 0.99 -21.09 -14.76
C THR A 75 1.23 -19.91 -13.82
N SER A 76 2.22 -20.02 -12.92
CA SER A 76 2.76 -18.89 -12.15
C SER A 76 4.19 -19.14 -11.64
N HIS A 77 5.09 -19.58 -12.53
CA HIS A 77 6.50 -19.82 -12.20
C HIS A 77 7.36 -18.56 -12.46
N THR A 78 7.28 -17.57 -11.55
CA THR A 78 8.17 -16.38 -11.62
C THR A 78 8.64 -15.80 -10.28
N LEU A 79 8.12 -16.28 -9.14
CA LEU A 79 8.48 -15.80 -7.79
C LEU A 79 9.02 -16.91 -6.85
N ILE A 80 9.16 -18.14 -7.35
CA ILE A 80 9.37 -19.34 -6.51
C ILE A 80 10.81 -19.48 -5.99
N ASP A 81 11.75 -18.67 -6.49
CA ASP A 81 13.16 -18.65 -6.09
C ASP A 81 13.64 -17.24 -5.71
N MET A 82 12.92 -16.58 -4.80
CA MET A 82 13.38 -15.36 -4.13
C MET A 82 13.34 -15.53 -2.61
N SER A 83 14.44 -15.20 -1.93
CA SER A 83 14.43 -15.09 -0.47
C SER A 83 13.71 -13.81 -0.04
N LEU A 84 12.68 -13.91 0.79
CA LEU A 84 11.97 -12.74 1.34
C LEU A 84 12.36 -12.47 2.80
N HIS A 85 12.57 -11.20 3.12
CA HIS A 85 12.74 -10.70 4.48
C HIS A 85 11.68 -9.64 4.79
N TYR A 86 10.68 -10.01 5.59
CA TYR A 86 9.53 -9.14 5.89
C TYR A 86 9.93 -7.93 6.74
N LEU A 87 9.63 -6.74 6.24
CA LEU A 87 9.87 -5.45 6.90
C LEU A 87 8.61 -4.95 7.63
N PHE A 88 7.44 -5.15 7.02
CA PHE A 88 6.14 -4.80 7.58
C PHE A 88 5.11 -5.87 7.18
N GLY A 89 4.34 -6.39 8.13
CA GLY A 89 3.43 -7.52 7.88
C GLY A 89 4.18 -8.86 7.71
N GLY A 90 3.52 -9.83 7.08
CA GLY A 90 4.11 -11.15 6.77
C GLY A 90 4.00 -12.10 7.96
N GLU A 91 5.14 -12.57 8.46
CA GLU A 91 5.21 -13.43 9.65
C GLU A 91 4.79 -12.71 10.95
N SER A 92 4.80 -11.37 10.96
CA SER A 92 4.31 -10.54 12.07
C SER A 92 3.12 -9.67 11.63
N PRO A 93 2.18 -9.36 12.53
CA PRO A 93 1.12 -8.40 12.24
C PRO A 93 1.69 -6.99 12.02
N TRP A 94 0.96 -6.15 11.29
CA TRP A 94 1.32 -4.74 11.12
C TRP A 94 1.19 -3.96 12.43
N ASP A 95 2.29 -3.37 12.93
CA ASP A 95 2.18 -2.31 13.92
C ASP A 95 1.74 -1.00 13.25
N LEU A 96 0.44 -0.73 13.29
CA LEU A 96 -0.15 0.50 12.78
C LEU A 96 0.28 1.75 13.58
N LYS A 97 0.80 1.61 14.80
CA LYS A 97 1.31 2.73 15.61
C LYS A 97 2.69 3.20 15.16
N ALA A 98 3.41 2.37 14.40
CA ALA A 98 4.64 2.74 13.74
C ALA A 98 4.42 3.64 12.50
N TRP A 99 3.18 4.03 12.19
CA TRP A 99 2.82 4.86 11.02
C TRP A 99 2.05 6.12 11.42
N THR A 100 2.19 7.18 10.62
CA THR A 100 1.58 8.49 10.87
C THR A 100 1.37 9.26 9.55
N ASP A 101 0.35 10.12 9.51
CA ASP A 101 0.03 10.91 8.32
C ASP A 101 1.08 11.99 8.02
N SER A 102 1.14 12.38 6.74
CA SER A 102 2.03 13.39 6.21
C SER A 102 1.38 14.12 5.03
N ASP A 103 0.09 14.41 5.15
CA ASP A 103 -0.73 14.94 4.06
C ASP A 103 -0.41 16.42 3.71
N ASP A 104 -0.89 16.87 2.55
CA ASP A 104 -0.71 18.25 2.06
C ASP A 104 -1.31 19.38 2.93
N ARG A 105 -2.06 19.01 3.98
CA ARG A 105 -2.70 19.90 4.97
C ARG A 105 -1.75 20.93 5.57
N VAL A 106 -0.47 20.59 5.79
CA VAL A 106 0.57 21.52 6.28
C VAL A 106 0.92 22.66 5.31
N ARG A 107 0.42 22.60 4.06
CA ARG A 107 0.54 23.63 3.02
C ARG A 107 -0.81 24.30 2.69
N GLY A 108 -1.88 24.00 3.42
CA GLY A 108 -3.24 24.48 3.13
C GLY A 108 -4.05 23.58 2.19
N GLY A 109 -3.55 22.39 1.87
CA GLY A 109 -4.35 21.37 1.17
C GLY A 109 -5.39 20.72 2.09
N LYS A 110 -6.22 19.84 1.51
CA LYS A 110 -7.33 19.16 2.21
C LYS A 110 -7.29 17.64 2.07
N SER A 111 -6.25 17.07 1.47
CA SER A 111 -6.10 15.63 1.39
C SER A 111 -5.97 15.03 2.79
N GLN A 112 -6.49 13.82 3.00
CA GLN A 112 -6.36 13.12 4.26
C GLN A 112 -6.16 11.63 4.05
N SER A 113 -5.16 11.04 4.71
CA SER A 113 -4.88 9.61 4.67
C SER A 113 -4.94 8.94 6.04
N TYR A 114 -5.07 7.62 6.02
CA TYR A 114 -5.10 6.73 7.17
C TYR A 114 -4.36 5.43 6.85
N LEU A 115 -3.78 4.79 7.88
CA LEU A 115 -3.39 3.38 7.84
C LEU A 115 -4.22 2.62 8.88
N THR A 116 -5.01 1.64 8.45
CA THR A 116 -5.93 0.89 9.32
C THR A 116 -5.77 -0.63 9.16
N ALA A 117 -6.32 -1.40 10.09
CA ALA A 117 -6.29 -2.86 10.03
C ALA A 117 -7.26 -3.37 8.96
N SER A 118 -6.81 -4.37 8.20
CA SER A 118 -7.63 -5.18 7.29
C SER A 118 -7.46 -6.66 7.67
N PRO A 119 -8.46 -7.54 7.43
CA PRO A 119 -8.30 -8.99 7.62
C PRO A 119 -7.10 -9.60 6.87
N GLU A 120 -6.64 -8.94 5.80
CA GLU A 120 -5.54 -9.42 4.96
C GLU A 120 -4.23 -8.63 5.11
N GLY A 121 -4.16 -7.61 5.99
CA GLY A 121 -2.95 -6.78 6.17
C GLY A 121 -3.24 -5.37 6.68
N ALA A 122 -2.51 -4.37 6.21
CA ALA A 122 -2.81 -2.96 6.47
C ALA A 122 -3.49 -2.31 5.26
N ARG A 123 -4.55 -1.54 5.49
CA ARG A 123 -5.22 -0.71 4.48
C ARG A 123 -4.69 0.72 4.55
N PHE A 124 -4.01 1.17 3.50
CA PHE A 124 -3.75 2.58 3.22
C PHE A 124 -4.96 3.14 2.46
N HIS A 125 -5.66 4.12 3.05
CA HIS A 125 -6.85 4.69 2.43
C HIS A 125 -7.06 6.16 2.81
N GLY A 126 -7.96 6.84 2.12
CA GLY A 126 -8.25 8.25 2.40
C GLY A 126 -8.95 8.96 1.24
N ASN A 127 -8.85 10.28 1.23
CA ASN A 127 -9.32 11.15 0.14
C ASN A 127 -8.19 12.09 -0.31
N LEU A 128 -8.01 12.20 -1.63
CA LEU A 128 -7.08 13.10 -2.30
C LEU A 128 -7.85 14.30 -2.86
N ASP A 129 -7.73 15.46 -2.21
CA ASP A 129 -8.20 16.72 -2.77
C ASP A 129 -7.12 17.35 -3.64
N ILE A 130 -7.50 17.78 -4.84
CA ILE A 130 -6.63 18.56 -5.73
C ILE A 130 -7.13 20.01 -5.89
N THR A 131 -8.29 20.37 -5.33
CA THR A 131 -8.91 21.68 -5.53
C THR A 131 -8.25 22.76 -4.67
N ALA A 132 -7.92 22.47 -3.41
CA ALA A 132 -7.34 23.46 -2.48
C ALA A 132 -5.95 23.98 -2.90
N LEU A 133 -5.19 23.20 -3.67
CA LEU A 133 -3.84 23.57 -4.15
C LEU A 133 -3.76 23.64 -5.69
N GLY A 134 -4.89 23.84 -6.38
CA GLY A 134 -4.93 24.19 -7.80
C GLY A 134 -4.41 23.10 -8.75
N GLY A 135 -4.90 21.88 -8.61
CA GLY A 135 -4.47 20.69 -9.37
C GLY A 135 -3.35 19.90 -8.68
N ALA A 136 -2.65 20.50 -7.71
CA ALA A 136 -1.74 19.78 -6.83
C ALA A 136 -2.48 19.21 -5.60
N GLY A 137 -1.92 18.16 -5.01
CA GLY A 137 -2.43 17.49 -3.81
C GLY A 137 -1.69 16.18 -3.54
N PHE A 138 -1.60 15.76 -2.27
CA PHE A 138 -1.11 14.44 -1.87
C PHE A 138 -1.58 14.05 -0.46
N ALA A 139 -1.97 12.78 -0.31
CA ALA A 139 -2.24 12.12 0.96
C ALA A 139 -1.16 11.04 1.18
N SER A 140 -0.57 10.91 2.37
CA SER A 140 0.49 9.92 2.60
C SER A 140 0.64 9.47 4.05
N GLN A 141 0.91 8.17 4.23
CA GLN A 141 1.29 7.57 5.50
C GLN A 141 2.79 7.26 5.49
N ARG A 142 3.50 7.60 6.56
CA ARG A 142 4.95 7.34 6.69
C ARG A 142 5.30 6.72 8.03
N THR A 143 6.42 6.00 8.07
CA THR A 143 6.93 5.41 9.32
C THR A 143 7.33 6.50 10.33
N VAL A 144 6.93 6.31 11.59
CA VAL A 144 7.21 7.20 12.73
C VAL A 144 8.71 7.21 13.04
N GLY A 145 9.21 8.38 13.47
CA GLY A 145 10.60 8.55 13.90
C GLY A 145 11.62 8.51 12.76
N ILE A 146 12.72 7.80 13.02
CA ILE A 146 13.86 7.54 12.13
C ILE A 146 14.18 6.06 12.25
N LEU A 147 14.05 5.33 11.16
CA LEU A 147 14.41 3.91 11.06
C LEU A 147 15.93 3.74 10.93
N ASN A 148 16.40 2.51 11.04
CA ASN A 148 17.75 2.13 10.61
C ASN A 148 17.73 0.75 9.95
N LEU A 149 16.95 0.60 8.87
CA LEU A 149 16.86 -0.65 8.13
C LEU A 149 18.07 -0.78 7.20
N ASN A 150 18.89 -1.80 7.43
CA ASN A 150 19.87 -2.25 6.45
C ASN A 150 19.21 -3.29 5.54
N VAL A 151 19.08 -2.96 4.26
CA VAL A 151 18.60 -3.82 3.17
C VAL A 151 19.61 -3.90 2.02
N SER A 152 20.89 -3.65 2.29
CA SER A 152 21.97 -3.62 1.26
C SER A 152 22.32 -4.99 0.65
N GLU A 153 21.91 -6.10 1.28
CA GLU A 153 22.14 -7.46 0.77
C GLU A 153 21.04 -7.96 -0.18
N TYR A 154 19.97 -7.16 -0.35
CA TYR A 154 18.79 -7.47 -1.17
C TYR A 154 18.83 -6.71 -2.50
N ASP A 155 18.05 -7.17 -3.49
CA ASP A 155 17.96 -6.56 -4.84
C ASP A 155 16.84 -5.50 -4.96
N GLY A 156 15.93 -5.47 -3.98
CA GLY A 156 14.79 -4.56 -3.99
C GLY A 156 13.74 -4.88 -2.91
N LEU A 157 12.55 -4.31 -3.08
CA LEU A 157 11.35 -4.55 -2.27
C LEU A 157 10.27 -5.26 -3.08
N VAL A 158 9.44 -6.04 -2.40
CA VAL A 158 8.19 -6.59 -2.92
C VAL A 158 7.03 -6.20 -2.01
N LEU A 159 5.93 -5.75 -2.60
CA LEU A 159 4.68 -5.39 -1.92
C LEU A 159 3.61 -6.39 -2.35
N ALA A 160 3.19 -7.26 -1.45
CA ALA A 160 2.10 -8.20 -1.73
C ALA A 160 0.75 -7.52 -1.50
N VAL A 161 -0.02 -7.31 -2.58
CA VAL A 161 -1.27 -6.55 -2.55
C VAL A 161 -2.49 -7.47 -2.53
N ALA A 162 -3.33 -7.31 -1.50
CA ALA A 162 -4.61 -8.04 -1.39
C ALA A 162 -5.73 -7.32 -2.18
N GLU A 163 -5.86 -6.00 -1.98
CA GLU A 163 -6.89 -5.16 -2.61
C GLU A 163 -6.25 -3.86 -3.12
N ALA A 164 -6.76 -3.30 -4.22
CA ALA A 164 -6.42 -1.96 -4.69
C ALA A 164 -7.54 -1.41 -5.58
N ASP A 165 -7.81 -0.10 -5.49
CA ASP A 165 -8.67 0.58 -6.44
C ASP A 165 -8.00 0.67 -7.81
N ALA A 166 -8.62 0.06 -8.82
CA ALA A 166 -7.99 -0.23 -10.12
C ALA A 166 -7.67 1.02 -10.99
N ASP A 167 -8.28 2.17 -10.70
CA ASP A 167 -8.00 3.44 -11.38
C ASP A 167 -6.93 4.30 -10.68
N LYS A 168 -6.41 3.88 -9.52
CA LYS A 168 -5.51 4.69 -8.68
C LYS A 168 -4.04 4.30 -8.87
N ARG A 169 -3.19 5.32 -8.99
CA ARG A 169 -1.72 5.20 -9.04
C ARG A 169 -1.11 5.66 -7.71
N PHE A 170 -0.50 4.73 -6.99
CA PHE A 170 0.15 4.95 -5.71
C PHE A 170 1.65 5.19 -5.89
N THR A 171 2.31 5.74 -4.87
CA THR A 171 3.77 5.93 -4.84
C THR A 171 4.33 5.30 -3.58
N LEU A 172 5.31 4.40 -3.71
CA LEU A 172 6.20 4.04 -2.61
C LEU A 172 7.31 5.10 -2.52
N THR A 173 7.61 5.59 -1.32
CA THR A 173 8.74 6.50 -1.08
C THR A 173 9.69 5.95 -0.01
N LEU A 174 10.98 5.92 -0.32
CA LEU A 174 12.06 5.66 0.64
C LEU A 174 12.87 6.94 0.91
N LYS A 175 13.48 7.01 2.10
CA LYS A 175 14.52 8.00 2.43
C LYS A 175 15.65 7.37 3.24
N ASP A 176 16.86 7.65 2.82
CA ASP A 176 18.15 7.49 3.51
C ASP A 176 18.52 8.73 4.35
N GLU A 177 18.02 9.91 3.98
CA GLU A 177 18.20 11.16 4.74
C GLU A 177 16.90 11.65 5.38
N VAL A 178 16.90 11.80 6.70
CA VAL A 178 15.91 12.58 7.47
C VAL A 178 16.65 13.73 8.16
N LEU A 179 16.54 14.92 7.60
CA LEU A 179 17.10 16.15 8.15
C LEU A 179 16.43 16.53 9.49
N PRO A 180 17.11 17.28 10.37
CA PRO A 180 16.52 17.83 11.60
C PRO A 180 15.23 18.61 11.32
N LYS A 181 14.33 18.63 12.30
CA LYS A 181 13.14 19.49 12.23
C LYS A 181 13.51 20.96 12.17
N ARG A 182 12.64 21.74 11.51
CA ARG A 182 12.67 23.19 11.48
C ARG A 182 12.27 23.76 12.85
N ASP A 183 12.55 25.04 13.06
CA ASP A 183 12.12 25.80 14.25
C ASP A 183 10.58 25.82 14.40
N ASP A 184 9.84 25.74 13.28
CA ASP A 184 8.38 25.60 13.25
C ASP A 184 7.87 24.16 13.51
N GLY A 185 8.76 23.26 13.95
CA GLY A 185 8.46 21.87 14.31
C GLY A 185 8.21 20.94 13.11
N ARG A 186 8.25 21.45 11.88
CA ARG A 186 7.97 20.69 10.66
C ARG A 186 9.21 19.93 10.15
N ASP A 187 8.96 18.80 9.49
CA ASP A 187 10.00 18.04 8.80
C ASP A 187 10.60 18.89 7.63
N GLN A 188 11.91 18.85 7.46
CA GLN A 188 12.57 19.45 6.30
C GLN A 188 12.43 18.56 5.06
N SER A 189 12.56 19.16 3.86
CA SER A 189 12.60 18.39 2.61
C SER A 189 14.02 17.92 2.33
N SER A 190 14.25 16.61 2.44
CA SER A 190 15.39 15.86 1.87
C SER A 190 15.00 15.21 0.53
N ILE A 191 15.95 14.52 -0.12
CA ILE A 191 15.69 13.66 -1.30
C ILE A 191 14.66 12.57 -0.97
N SER A 192 13.73 12.32 -1.87
CA SER A 192 12.79 11.20 -1.83
C SER A 192 13.12 10.21 -2.95
N TRP A 193 13.18 8.92 -2.66
CA TRP A 193 13.31 7.88 -3.67
C TRP A 193 11.93 7.28 -3.94
N GLU A 194 11.34 7.63 -5.09
CA GLU A 194 9.94 7.36 -5.42
C GLU A 194 9.80 6.25 -6.48
N TYR A 195 8.83 5.35 -6.31
CA TYR A 195 8.37 4.41 -7.33
C TYR A 195 6.84 4.48 -7.44
N ASP A 196 6.36 4.92 -8.60
CA ASP A 196 4.93 5.04 -8.90
C ASP A 196 4.40 3.72 -9.49
N PHE A 197 3.28 3.22 -8.97
CA PHE A 197 2.68 1.95 -9.39
C PHE A 197 1.15 1.99 -9.35
N THR A 198 0.52 1.25 -10.28
CA THR A 198 -0.84 0.73 -10.12
C THR A 198 -0.73 -0.71 -9.61
N ALA A 199 -1.66 -1.15 -8.76
CA ALA A 199 -1.66 -2.52 -8.24
C ALA A 199 -2.81 -3.35 -8.81
N THR A 200 -2.57 -4.65 -9.01
CA THR A 200 -3.60 -5.63 -9.37
C THR A 200 -3.77 -6.59 -8.19
N PRO A 201 -4.98 -6.74 -7.61
CA PRO A 201 -5.25 -7.70 -6.54
C PRO A 201 -4.69 -9.09 -6.85
N GLY A 202 -3.95 -9.67 -5.90
CA GLY A 202 -3.32 -10.99 -6.08
C GLY A 202 -2.09 -11.01 -7.01
N ARG A 203 -1.52 -9.84 -7.35
CA ARG A 203 -0.20 -9.73 -7.97
C ARG A 203 0.70 -8.83 -7.13
N ASP A 204 1.92 -9.32 -6.89
CA ASP A 204 2.91 -8.58 -6.11
C ASP A 204 3.56 -7.48 -6.95
N VAL A 205 3.81 -6.32 -6.33
CA VAL A 205 4.55 -5.21 -6.95
C VAL A 205 6.02 -5.35 -6.56
N VAL A 206 6.83 -5.81 -7.51
CA VAL A 206 8.29 -5.93 -7.37
C VAL A 206 8.96 -4.61 -7.77
N ILE A 207 9.89 -4.12 -6.95
CA ILE A 207 10.54 -2.81 -7.07
C ILE A 207 12.04 -2.99 -6.83
N ARG A 208 12.88 -2.92 -7.87
CA ARG A 208 14.34 -2.98 -7.70
C ARG A 208 14.90 -1.62 -7.26
N TRP A 209 16.09 -1.60 -6.66
CA TRP A 209 16.76 -0.34 -6.32
C TRP A 209 17.04 0.56 -7.54
N SER A 210 17.19 -0.04 -8.73
CA SER A 210 17.30 0.66 -10.03
C SER A 210 16.03 1.41 -10.45
N ASP A 211 14.87 1.00 -9.92
CA ASP A 211 13.57 1.39 -10.45
C ASP A 211 13.05 2.63 -9.73
N LEU A 212 13.40 2.80 -8.46
CA LEU A 212 13.23 4.02 -7.68
C LEU A 212 13.89 5.22 -8.37
N LYS A 213 13.20 6.36 -8.39
CA LYS A 213 13.69 7.61 -8.99
C LYS A 213 13.88 8.68 -7.91
N PRO A 214 15.05 9.36 -7.85
CA PRO A 214 15.27 10.42 -6.89
C PRO A 214 14.49 11.67 -7.26
N THR A 215 13.79 12.25 -6.29
CA THR A 215 13.09 13.53 -6.41
C THR A 215 13.46 14.49 -5.28
N TYR A 216 13.31 15.79 -5.55
CA TYR A 216 13.28 16.82 -4.53
C TYR A 216 11.95 17.57 -4.64
N ARG A 217 11.10 17.49 -3.59
CA ARG A 217 9.76 18.09 -3.56
C ARG A 217 8.89 17.72 -4.77
N GLY A 218 8.97 16.45 -5.23
CA GLY A 218 8.19 15.93 -6.35
C GLY A 218 8.69 16.34 -7.74
N ARG A 219 9.90 16.93 -7.84
CA ARG A 219 10.62 17.17 -9.12
C ARG A 219 11.79 16.20 -9.25
N PRO A 220 12.04 15.57 -10.42
CA PRO A 220 13.17 14.68 -10.62
C PRO A 220 14.51 15.32 -10.24
N LYS A 221 15.39 14.54 -9.60
CA LYS A 221 16.72 14.97 -9.14
C LYS A 221 17.78 13.93 -9.54
N PRO A 222 18.04 13.74 -10.86
CA PRO A 222 18.86 12.64 -11.38
C PRO A 222 20.35 12.71 -10.98
N ASP A 223 20.80 13.87 -10.50
CA ASP A 223 22.15 14.11 -9.95
C ASP A 223 22.23 13.94 -8.41
N ALA A 224 21.26 13.26 -7.80
CA ALA A 224 21.36 12.82 -6.41
C ALA A 224 22.47 11.76 -6.24
N LYS A 225 23.09 11.71 -5.06
CA LYS A 225 23.87 10.54 -4.63
C LYS A 225 22.96 9.30 -4.61
N PRO A 226 23.42 8.10 -5.00
CA PRO A 226 22.62 6.88 -4.93
C PRO A 226 22.05 6.60 -3.54
N LEU A 227 20.90 5.92 -3.49
CA LEU A 227 20.21 5.51 -2.26
C LEU A 227 21.13 4.68 -1.35
N ASP A 228 21.29 5.10 -0.10
CA ASP A 228 21.94 4.27 0.93
C ASP A 228 20.98 3.17 1.43
N THR A 229 21.04 2.00 0.77
CA THR A 229 20.28 0.81 1.16
C THR A 229 20.76 0.17 2.47
N ALA A 230 21.96 0.50 2.97
CA ALA A 230 22.39 0.07 4.30
C ALA A 230 21.78 0.92 5.43
N GLY A 231 21.18 2.05 5.09
CA GLY A 231 20.81 3.10 6.02
C GLY A 231 19.39 3.64 5.89
N ILE A 232 18.40 2.90 5.36
CA ILE A 232 17.04 3.41 5.16
C ILE A 232 16.43 3.93 6.48
N LYS A 233 16.06 5.21 6.48
CA LYS A 233 15.55 5.99 7.63
C LYS A 233 14.04 6.19 7.63
N ARG A 234 13.37 6.01 6.49
CA ARG A 234 11.91 6.20 6.39
C ARG A 234 11.32 5.47 5.19
N VAL A 235 10.13 4.91 5.39
CA VAL A 235 9.27 4.35 4.32
C VAL A 235 7.93 5.09 4.34
N SER A 236 7.30 5.25 3.18
CA SER A 236 5.98 5.90 3.05
C SER A 236 5.19 5.38 1.86
N PHE A 237 3.88 5.27 2.03
CA PHE A 237 2.90 5.11 0.94
C PHE A 237 2.21 6.44 0.70
N MET A 238 2.07 6.83 -0.56
CA MET A 238 1.47 8.10 -0.96
C MET A 238 0.46 7.88 -2.10
N MET A 239 -0.61 8.66 -2.05
CA MET A 239 -1.57 8.86 -3.13
C MET A 239 -1.47 10.33 -3.55
N ARG A 240 -1.09 10.61 -4.79
CA ARG A 240 -0.73 11.97 -5.27
C ARG A 240 -1.54 12.39 -6.50
N SER A 241 -1.85 13.67 -6.59
CA SER A 241 -2.54 14.32 -7.72
C SER A 241 -1.94 14.08 -9.11
N PHE A 242 -0.63 13.86 -9.19
CA PHE A 242 0.16 13.98 -10.44
C PHE A 242 -0.11 15.29 -11.22
N PHE A 243 -0.46 16.37 -10.51
CA PHE A 243 -0.85 17.68 -11.07
C PHE A 243 -2.16 17.72 -11.87
N GLY A 244 -3.00 16.69 -11.77
CA GLY A 244 -4.37 16.71 -12.30
C GLY A 244 -4.93 15.34 -12.68
N ASP A 245 -4.08 14.34 -12.91
CA ASP A 245 -4.47 13.01 -13.41
C ASP A 245 -5.51 12.29 -12.52
N GLN A 246 -5.44 12.47 -11.20
CA GLN A 246 -6.30 11.73 -10.26
C GLN A 246 -6.63 12.50 -8.97
N GLN A 247 -7.80 12.18 -8.40
CA GLN A 247 -8.35 12.74 -7.17
C GLN A 247 -9.37 11.78 -6.54
N GLY A 248 -9.94 12.16 -5.39
CA GLY A 248 -11.05 11.47 -4.74
C GLY A 248 -10.61 10.41 -3.74
N ASP A 249 -11.54 9.54 -3.37
CA ASP A 249 -11.29 8.46 -2.41
C ASP A 249 -10.33 7.40 -3.00
N PHE A 250 -9.56 6.75 -2.13
CA PHE A 250 -8.62 5.70 -2.49
C PHE A 250 -8.46 4.64 -1.39
N SER A 251 -8.13 3.41 -1.80
CA SER A 251 -7.88 2.25 -0.95
C SER A 251 -6.83 1.31 -1.57
N LEU A 252 -5.90 0.84 -0.72
CA LEU A 252 -4.86 -0.13 -1.02
C LEU A 252 -4.63 -1.02 0.21
N VAL A 253 -4.83 -2.34 0.11
CA VAL A 253 -4.53 -3.29 1.19
C VAL A 253 -3.26 -4.06 0.88
N ILE A 254 -2.26 -3.87 1.72
CA ILE A 254 -0.94 -4.48 1.61
C ILE A 254 -0.83 -5.59 2.66
N ARG A 255 -0.64 -6.83 2.20
CA ARG A 255 -0.39 -7.99 3.07
C ARG A 255 0.91 -7.79 3.83
N HIS A 256 1.97 -7.52 3.08
CA HIS A 256 3.31 -7.28 3.60
C HIS A 256 4.16 -6.45 2.64
N VAL A 257 5.22 -5.86 3.18
CA VAL A 257 6.40 -5.41 2.45
C VAL A 257 7.56 -6.28 2.87
N ALA A 258 8.29 -6.85 1.91
CA ALA A 258 9.53 -7.57 2.15
C ALA A 258 10.67 -7.00 1.31
N ALA A 259 11.90 -7.09 1.79
CA ALA A 259 13.07 -7.03 0.94
C ALA A 259 13.27 -8.41 0.28
N PHE A 260 13.68 -8.45 -0.99
CA PHE A 260 13.88 -9.70 -1.73
C PHE A 260 15.31 -9.82 -2.28
N SER A 261 15.84 -11.04 -2.32
CA SER A 261 17.02 -11.35 -3.13
C SER A 261 16.64 -12.38 -4.20
N GLY A 262 17.16 -12.19 -5.42
CA GLY A 262 17.07 -13.14 -6.52
C GLY A 262 18.15 -14.23 -6.46
N ARG A 263 18.68 -14.50 -5.25
CA ARG A 263 19.47 -15.69 -4.95
C ARG A 263 18.55 -16.67 -4.21
N PRO A 264 18.71 -17.99 -4.42
CA PRO A 264 18.00 -18.98 -3.62
C PRO A 264 18.20 -18.71 -2.13
N ALA A 265 17.13 -18.87 -1.36
CA ALA A 265 17.20 -18.78 0.09
C ALA A 265 18.09 -19.92 0.63
N THR A 266 19.39 -19.67 0.81
CA THR A 266 20.30 -20.58 1.50
C THR A 266 19.78 -20.75 2.92
N SER A 267 19.13 -21.88 3.17
CA SER A 267 18.41 -22.12 4.42
C SER A 267 19.33 -21.93 5.61
N THR A 268 18.95 -21.00 6.51
CA THR A 268 19.64 -20.77 7.79
C THR A 268 19.43 -22.00 8.68
N THR A 269 20.22 -23.04 8.39
CA THR A 269 20.26 -24.26 9.18
C THR A 269 20.69 -23.88 10.59
N ALA A 270 19.82 -24.12 11.57
CA ALA A 270 20.04 -23.73 12.95
C ALA A 270 21.39 -24.29 13.44
N GLY A 271 22.35 -23.39 13.68
CA GLY A 271 23.71 -23.73 14.10
C GLY A 271 23.66 -24.47 15.44
N SER A 272 23.85 -25.79 15.40
CA SER A 272 23.79 -26.67 16.57
C SER A 272 24.72 -26.16 17.67
N ILE A 273 24.18 -25.96 18.88
CA ILE A 273 24.95 -25.56 20.05
C ILE A 273 25.93 -26.69 20.41
N ARG A 274 27.17 -26.60 19.92
CA ARG A 274 28.29 -27.35 20.49
C ARG A 274 28.73 -26.66 21.76
N LYS A 275 28.23 -27.17 22.88
CA LYS A 275 28.63 -26.80 24.24
C LYS A 275 30.05 -27.32 24.51
N GLU A 276 31.06 -26.54 24.13
CA GLU A 276 32.45 -26.83 24.48
C GLU A 276 32.69 -26.49 25.96
N SER A 277 33.23 -27.46 26.72
CA SER A 277 33.37 -27.37 28.17
C SER A 277 34.76 -26.88 28.57
N ASN A 278 34.80 -25.82 29.39
CA ASN A 278 36.04 -25.34 30.02
C ASN A 278 36.55 -26.31 31.08
N ASP A 279 37.41 -27.25 30.70
CA ASP A 279 38.24 -28.02 31.64
C ASP A 279 39.60 -27.34 31.85
N VAL A 280 39.82 -26.86 33.07
CA VAL A 280 41.00 -26.05 33.43
C VAL A 280 42.21 -26.94 33.72
N ALA A 281 42.97 -27.26 32.68
CA ALA A 281 44.24 -28.00 32.80
C ALA A 281 45.35 -27.12 33.43
N ARG A 282 45.84 -27.53 34.61
CA ARG A 282 46.81 -26.78 35.41
C ARG A 282 48.25 -26.94 34.88
N PRO A 283 48.98 -25.87 34.51
CA PRO A 283 50.37 -25.99 34.09
C PRO A 283 51.29 -26.39 35.26
N ALA A 284 52.23 -27.29 35.00
CA ALA A 284 53.22 -27.75 35.98
C ALA A 284 54.46 -26.86 36.00
N LYS A 285 55.14 -26.78 37.16
CA LYS A 285 56.39 -26.02 37.31
C LYS A 285 57.56 -26.73 36.64
N ALA A 286 58.25 -26.04 35.72
CA ALA A 286 59.62 -26.36 35.32
C ALA A 286 60.61 -25.41 36.02
N ARG A 287 61.85 -25.87 36.29
CA ARG A 287 62.86 -25.10 37.03
C ARG A 287 63.91 -24.50 36.10
N SER A 288 64.19 -23.21 36.33
CA SER A 288 65.50 -22.54 36.30
C SER A 288 66.69 -23.33 35.73
N GLN A 289 67.36 -22.71 34.73
CA GLN A 289 68.83 -22.66 34.69
C GLN A 289 69.32 -21.33 34.08
N TRP A 290 70.53 -20.91 34.44
CA TRP A 290 71.16 -19.64 34.03
C TRP A 290 72.10 -19.81 32.82
N ARG A 291 72.18 -18.77 31.98
CA ARG A 291 73.39 -18.12 31.38
C ARG A 291 72.89 -17.15 30.29
N SER A 292 73.05 -15.82 30.37
CA SER A 292 74.25 -14.96 30.49
C SER A 292 75.05 -14.82 29.19
N LEU A 293 75.46 -13.57 28.89
CA LEU A 293 76.17 -13.05 27.70
C LEU A 293 75.24 -12.52 26.59
N PHE A 294 75.62 -11.49 25.82
CA PHE A 294 76.28 -10.18 26.09
C PHE A 294 76.32 -9.43 24.73
N CYS A 295 76.41 -8.09 24.74
CA CYS A 295 76.54 -7.20 23.56
C CYS A 295 75.31 -7.17 22.60
N GLY A 296 74.95 -6.06 21.97
CA GLY A 296 75.38 -4.66 22.16
C GLY A 296 76.17 -4.06 20.98
N LEU A 297 75.62 -2.95 20.44
CA LEU A 297 76.10 -2.15 19.30
C LEU A 297 76.05 -2.89 17.93
N PHE A 298 75.82 -2.21 16.80
CA PHE A 298 75.61 -0.76 16.58
C PHE A 298 74.18 -0.44 16.15
#